data_AF-A0A3M0GCL8-F1
#
_entry.id   AF-A0A3M0GCL8-F1
#
_cell.length_a   1.000
_cell.length_b   1.000
_cell.length_c   1.000
_cell.angle_alpha   90.00
_cell.angle_beta   90.00
_cell.angle_gamma   90.00
#
_symmetry.space_group_name_H-M   'P 1'
#
loop_
_entity.id
_entity.type
_entity.pdbx_description
1 polymer ?
#
loop_
_entity_poly.entity_id
_entity_poly.type
_entity_poly.pdbx_seq_one_letter_code
_entity_poly.pdbx_strand_id
1 'polypeptide(L)'
;MEDELKKSLEFNDSLQDNGAERKRLVQNILLVIALAASYLGVSLLSELLHPVAVLIFYFVLVGLMVWAHLHHQSKVRPSYRQDPYSQPKADKKYYAGMAVMLFPIFVPNLLREHAWAMVIFVVVWAAAMVWALQSRALDLAARQGAGRSAQ
;
A
#
# COMPACT_ATOMS: atom_id res chain seq x y z
N MET A 1 42.63 -7.26 -0.86
CA MET A 1 41.78 -8.47 -0.76
C MET A 1 40.57 -8.24 0.13
N GLU A 2 40.71 -7.84 1.40
CA GLU A 2 39.54 -7.53 2.27
C GLU A 2 38.67 -6.37 1.74
N ASP A 3 39.29 -5.31 1.23
CA ASP A 3 38.55 -4.17 0.65
C ASP A 3 37.79 -4.52 -0.64
N GLU A 4 38.33 -5.42 -1.47
CA GLU A 4 37.66 -5.90 -2.68
C GLU A 4 36.51 -6.85 -2.33
N LEU A 5 36.69 -7.72 -1.33
CA LEU A 5 35.66 -8.64 -0.87
C LEU A 5 34.49 -7.88 -0.24
N LYS A 6 34.78 -6.87 0.59
CA LYS A 6 33.77 -5.97 1.17
C LYS A 6 33.02 -5.20 0.08
N LYS A 7 33.73 -4.65 -0.91
CA LYS A 7 33.13 -3.94 -2.04
C LYS A 7 32.26 -4.84 -2.92
N SER A 8 32.65 -6.10 -3.12
CA SER A 8 31.84 -7.08 -3.87
C SER A 8 30.57 -7.50 -3.12
N LEU A 9 30.63 -7.60 -1.79
CA LEU A 9 29.48 -7.88 -0.94
C LEU A 9 28.51 -6.71 -0.93
N GLU A 10 29.00 -5.49 -0.72
CA GLU A 10 28.20 -4.25 -0.80
C GLU A 10 27.55 -4.08 -2.17
N PHE A 11 28.28 -4.39 -3.25
CA PHE A 11 27.72 -4.37 -4.61
C PHE A 11 26.61 -5.41 -4.79
N ASN A 12 26.82 -6.64 -4.32
CA ASN A 12 25.81 -7.70 -4.41
C ASN A 12 24.55 -7.38 -3.59
N ASP A 13 24.73 -6.85 -2.37
CA ASP A 13 23.63 -6.39 -1.52
C ASP A 13 22.86 -5.24 -2.20
N SER A 14 23.56 -4.29 -2.81
CA SER A 14 22.93 -3.19 -3.55
C SER A 14 22.10 -3.67 -4.75
N LEU A 15 22.55 -4.71 -5.46
CA LEU A 15 21.79 -5.30 -6.56
C LEU A 15 20.56 -6.06 -6.06
N GLN A 16 20.67 -6.75 -4.94
CA GLN A 16 19.57 -7.51 -4.33
C GLN A 16 18.49 -6.56 -3.80
N ASP A 17 18.89 -5.48 -3.12
CA ASP A 17 17.98 -4.44 -2.61
C ASP A 17 17.29 -3.68 -3.75
N ASN A 18 18.02 -3.27 -4.79
CA ASN A 18 17.44 -2.62 -5.96
C ASN A 18 16.45 -3.55 -6.70
N GLY A 19 16.76 -4.85 -6.78
CA GLY A 19 15.87 -5.85 -7.36
C GLY A 19 14.59 -6.04 -6.54
N ALA A 20 14.70 -6.11 -5.21
CA ALA A 20 13.56 -6.23 -4.31
C ALA A 20 12.69 -4.96 -4.32
N GLU A 21 13.29 -3.77 -4.38
CA GLU A 21 12.56 -2.50 -4.45
C GLU A 21 11.82 -2.35 -5.77
N ARG A 22 12.46 -2.69 -6.89
CA ARG A 22 11.83 -2.68 -8.22
C ARG A 22 10.66 -3.66 -8.29
N LYS A 23 10.84 -4.88 -7.76
CA LYS A 23 9.76 -5.88 -7.68
C LYS A 23 8.58 -5.37 -6.86
N ARG A 24 8.85 -4.76 -5.70
CA ARG A 24 7.81 -4.16 -4.84
C ARG A 24 7.06 -3.04 -5.56
N LEU A 25 7.79 -2.15 -6.26
CA LEU A 25 7.18 -1.06 -7.02
C LEU A 25 6.23 -1.59 -8.10
N VAL A 26 6.65 -2.60 -8.87
CA VAL A 26 5.81 -3.23 -9.89
C VAL A 26 4.55 -3.86 -9.26
N GLN A 27 4.71 -4.60 -8.15
CA GLN A 27 3.57 -5.20 -7.45
C GLN A 27 2.59 -4.14 -6.92
N ASN A 28 3.09 -3.05 -6.33
CA ASN A 28 2.28 -1.95 -5.84
C ASN A 28 1.52 -1.26 -6.98
N ILE A 29 2.17 -1.01 -8.12
CA ILE A 29 1.52 -0.42 -9.29
C ILE A 29 0.42 -1.33 -9.82
N LEU A 30 0.67 -2.64 -9.98
CA LEU A 30 -0.33 -3.60 -10.43
C LEU A 30 -1.53 -3.66 -9.48
N LEU A 31 -1.28 -3.66 -8.17
CA LEU A 31 -2.32 -3.66 -7.15
C LEU A 31 -3.17 -2.38 -7.23
N VAL A 32 -2.53 -1.21 -7.39
CA VAL A 32 -3.24 0.06 -7.52
C VAL A 32 -4.04 0.14 -8.83
N ILE A 33 -3.49 -0.34 -9.95
CA ILE A 33 -4.23 -0.41 -11.23
C ILE A 33 -5.46 -1.30 -11.07
N ALA A 34 -5.28 -2.49 -10.47
CA ALA A 34 -6.38 -3.40 -10.21
C ALA A 34 -7.45 -2.73 -9.35
N LEU A 35 -7.08 -2.07 -8.25
CA LEU A 35 -7.99 -1.33 -7.37
C LEU A 35 -8.71 -0.18 -8.08
N ALA A 36 -8.00 0.61 -8.87
CA ALA A 36 -8.53 1.76 -9.59
C ALA A 36 -9.55 1.34 -10.67
N ALA A 37 -9.20 0.34 -11.50
CA ALA A 37 -10.10 -0.21 -12.52
C ALA A 37 -11.35 -0.82 -11.89
N SER A 38 -11.15 -1.55 -10.79
CA SER A 38 -12.20 -2.17 -9.98
C SER A 38 -13.15 -1.10 -9.40
N TYR A 39 -12.62 -0.03 -8.81
CA TYR A 39 -13.40 1.07 -8.25
C TYR A 39 -14.20 1.85 -9.32
N LEU A 40 -13.58 2.15 -10.47
CA LEU A 40 -14.28 2.78 -11.60
C LEU A 40 -15.38 1.90 -12.15
N GLY A 41 -15.10 0.60 -12.33
CA GLY A 41 -16.06 -0.38 -12.81
C GLY A 41 -17.31 -0.39 -11.92
N VAL A 42 -17.14 -0.55 -10.61
CA VAL A 42 -18.27 -0.53 -9.68
C VAL A 42 -18.99 0.82 -9.68
N SER A 43 -18.27 1.94 -9.69
CA SER A 43 -18.90 3.25 -9.59
C SER A 43 -19.72 3.60 -10.83
N LEU A 44 -19.20 3.31 -12.03
CA LEU A 44 -19.86 3.60 -13.31
C LEU A 44 -20.94 2.59 -13.69
N LEU A 45 -20.78 1.31 -13.30
CA LEU A 45 -21.74 0.25 -13.61
C LEU A 45 -22.72 -0.01 -12.46
N SER A 46 -22.67 0.76 -11.37
CA SER A 46 -23.50 0.57 -10.17
C SER A 46 -25.00 0.54 -10.45
N GLU A 47 -25.47 1.21 -11.52
CA GLU A 47 -26.87 1.22 -11.94
C GLU A 47 -27.28 -0.02 -12.74
N LEU A 48 -26.32 -0.71 -13.37
CA LEU A 48 -26.54 -1.99 -14.06
C LEU A 48 -26.25 -3.21 -13.17
N LEU A 49 -25.43 -3.04 -12.13
CA LEU A 49 -24.97 -4.13 -11.28
C LEU A 49 -25.97 -4.43 -10.16
N HIS A 50 -26.27 -5.71 -9.98
CA HIS A 50 -27.07 -6.16 -8.85
C HIS A 50 -26.36 -5.79 -7.52
N PRO A 51 -27.06 -5.26 -6.50
CA PRO A 51 -26.44 -4.79 -5.25
C PRO A 51 -25.54 -5.84 -4.57
N VAL A 52 -25.93 -7.11 -4.69
CA VAL A 52 -25.16 -8.26 -4.18
C VAL A 52 -23.80 -8.41 -4.87
N ALA A 53 -23.71 -8.15 -6.18
CA ALA A 53 -22.44 -8.23 -6.92
C ALA A 53 -21.44 -7.15 -6.46
N VAL A 54 -21.95 -5.94 -6.20
CA VAL A 54 -21.16 -4.85 -5.62
C VAL A 54 -20.63 -5.24 -4.23
N LEU A 55 -21.47 -5.88 -3.41
CA LEU A 55 -21.12 -6.32 -2.06
C LEU A 55 -20.05 -7.43 -2.08
N ILE A 56 -20.20 -8.44 -2.95
CA ILE A 56 -19.20 -9.50 -3.17
C ILE A 56 -17.86 -8.90 -3.58
N PHE A 57 -17.87 -7.94 -4.50
CA PHE A 57 -16.67 -7.26 -4.94
C PHE A 57 -15.94 -6.57 -3.78
N TYR A 58 -16.65 -5.82 -2.93
CA TYR A 58 -16.04 -5.21 -1.73
C TYR A 58 -15.45 -6.27 -0.79
N PHE A 59 -16.14 -7.40 -0.60
CA PHE A 59 -15.62 -8.52 0.20
C PHE A 59 -14.33 -9.11 -0.37
N VAL A 60 -14.25 -9.31 -1.69
CA VAL A 60 -13.04 -9.79 -2.37
C VAL A 60 -11.89 -8.79 -2.18
N LEU A 61 -12.20 -7.50 -2.31
CA LEU A 61 -11.24 -6.41 -2.20
C LEU A 61 -10.68 -6.29 -0.77
N VAL A 62 -11.54 -6.39 0.24
CA VAL A 62 -11.14 -6.52 1.66
C VAL A 62 -10.34 -7.80 1.89
N GLY A 63 -10.76 -8.94 1.33
CA GLY A 63 -10.05 -10.21 1.42
C GLY A 63 -8.63 -10.14 0.85
N LEU A 64 -8.45 -9.47 -0.28
CA LEU A 64 -7.14 -9.22 -0.89
C LEU A 64 -6.27 -8.31 -0.03
N MET A 65 -6.84 -7.26 0.58
CA MET A 65 -6.12 -6.40 1.52
C MET A 65 -5.68 -7.17 2.77
N VAL A 66 -6.57 -7.98 3.35
CA VAL A 66 -6.26 -8.83 4.51
C VAL A 66 -5.20 -9.86 4.16
N TRP A 67 -5.33 -10.53 3.01
CA TRP A 67 -4.33 -11.49 2.53
C TRP A 67 -2.97 -10.84 2.31
N ALA A 68 -2.92 -9.68 1.64
CA ALA A 68 -1.68 -8.94 1.43
C ALA A 68 -1.05 -8.51 2.77
N HIS A 69 -1.86 -8.06 3.73
CA HIS A 69 -1.41 -7.70 5.07
C HIS A 69 -0.83 -8.91 5.81
N LEU A 70 -1.54 -10.06 5.81
CA LEU A 70 -1.08 -11.29 6.46
C LEU A 70 0.16 -11.88 5.78
N HIS A 71 0.27 -11.78 4.47
CA HIS A 71 1.41 -12.29 3.71
C HIS A 71 2.67 -11.44 3.90
N HIS A 72 2.51 -10.13 4.09
CA HIS A 72 3.63 -9.21 4.36
C HIS A 72 3.99 -9.06 5.84
N GLN A 73 3.19 -9.60 6.76
CA GLN A 73 3.59 -9.73 8.16
C GLN A 73 4.77 -10.70 8.27
N SER A 74 5.86 -10.19 8.84
CA SER A 74 7.05 -10.98 9.21
C SER A 74 6.63 -12.30 9.89
N LYS A 75 7.27 -13.43 9.53
CA LYS A 75 7.06 -14.75 10.17
C LYS A 75 7.38 -14.77 11.68
N VAL A 76 7.82 -13.66 12.25
CA VAL A 76 8.11 -13.49 13.68
C VAL A 76 6.96 -12.71 14.32
N ARG A 77 6.31 -13.28 15.34
CA ARG A 77 5.21 -12.62 16.05
C ARG A 77 5.64 -11.22 16.51
N PRO A 78 4.88 -10.15 16.20
CA PRO A 78 5.18 -8.79 16.66
C PRO A 78 5.38 -8.69 18.18
N SER A 79 4.71 -9.57 18.94
CA SER A 79 4.80 -9.66 20.40
C SER A 79 6.20 -9.97 20.95
N TYR A 80 7.12 -10.52 20.15
CA TYR A 80 8.50 -10.79 20.60
C TYR A 80 9.49 -9.66 20.31
N ARG A 81 9.10 -8.65 19.52
CA ARG A 81 9.97 -7.51 19.13
C ARG A 81 9.51 -6.17 19.70
N GLN A 82 8.29 -6.11 20.24
CA GLN A 82 7.76 -4.92 20.87
C GLN A 82 8.15 -4.92 22.35
N ASP A 83 9.19 -4.16 22.68
CA ASP A 83 9.30 -3.61 24.04
C ASP A 83 7.97 -2.88 24.35
N PRO A 84 7.24 -3.27 25.41
CA PRO A 84 5.96 -2.67 25.79
C PRO A 84 6.03 -1.15 25.94
N TYR A 85 7.22 -0.59 26.22
CA TYR A 85 7.46 0.83 26.40
C TYR A 85 7.90 1.55 25.12
N SER A 86 8.21 0.83 24.03
CA SER A 86 8.69 1.39 22.76
C SER A 86 7.78 1.07 21.57
N GLN A 87 6.46 1.10 21.75
CA GLN A 87 5.53 0.84 20.65
C GLN A 87 5.64 1.88 19.52
N PRO A 88 5.48 1.47 18.25
CA PRO A 88 5.43 2.40 17.13
C PRO A 88 4.28 3.39 17.26
N LYS A 89 4.59 4.67 17.49
CA LYS A 89 3.57 5.73 17.54
C LYS A 89 3.19 6.16 16.12
N ALA A 90 1.91 6.36 15.89
CA ALA A 90 1.40 6.91 14.65
C ALA A 90 1.99 8.31 14.40
N ASP A 91 2.61 8.50 13.24
CA ASP A 91 3.19 9.76 12.81
C ASP A 91 2.33 10.44 11.73
N LYS A 92 2.65 11.68 11.37
CA LYS A 92 1.90 12.44 10.34
C LYS A 92 1.80 11.66 9.02
N LYS A 93 2.85 10.93 8.65
CA LYS A 93 2.90 10.12 7.43
C LYS A 93 1.94 8.91 7.51
N TYR A 94 1.80 8.28 8.68
CA TYR A 94 0.77 7.26 8.92
C TYR A 94 -0.64 7.80 8.72
N TYR A 95 -0.96 8.95 9.32
CA TYR A 95 -2.27 9.58 9.16
C TYR A 95 -2.54 9.99 7.72
N ALA A 96 -1.53 10.49 6.99
CA ALA A 96 -1.65 10.79 5.57
C ALA A 96 -1.93 9.52 4.73
N GLY A 97 -1.23 8.41 5.00
CA GLY A 97 -1.50 7.13 4.33
C GLY A 97 -2.91 6.61 4.61
N MET A 98 -3.38 6.72 5.87
CA MET A 98 -4.74 6.36 6.26
C MET A 98 -5.78 7.23 5.54
N ALA A 99 -5.54 8.54 5.45
CA ALA A 99 -6.42 9.44 4.71
C ALA A 99 -6.53 9.03 3.25
N VAL A 100 -5.40 8.75 2.57
CA VAL A 100 -5.39 8.28 1.17
C VAL A 100 -6.20 6.99 1.02
N MET A 101 -6.06 6.04 1.94
CA MET A 101 -6.75 4.75 1.88
C MET A 101 -8.27 4.89 2.03
N LEU A 102 -8.72 5.79 2.92
CA LEU A 102 -10.14 5.96 3.25
C LEU A 102 -10.86 6.98 2.36
N PHE A 103 -10.13 7.88 1.71
CA PHE A 103 -10.71 8.97 0.91
C PHE A 103 -11.72 8.51 -0.15
N PRO A 104 -11.51 7.40 -0.90
CA PRO A 104 -12.47 6.93 -1.91
C PRO A 104 -13.84 6.57 -1.36
N ILE A 105 -14.01 6.37 -0.05
CA ILE A 105 -15.32 6.01 0.53
C ILE A 105 -16.32 7.18 0.41
N PHE A 106 -15.82 8.42 0.42
CA PHE A 106 -16.66 9.63 0.47
C PHE A 106 -17.00 10.20 -0.92
N VAL A 107 -16.35 9.71 -1.97
CA VAL A 107 -16.38 10.30 -3.31
C VAL A 107 -17.49 9.78 -4.25
N PRO A 108 -17.96 8.52 -4.19
CA PRO A 108 -18.94 7.97 -5.14
C PRO A 108 -20.23 8.78 -5.19
N ASN A 109 -20.73 9.22 -4.04
CA ASN A 109 -21.95 10.01 -3.94
C ASN A 109 -21.76 11.45 -4.44
N LEU A 110 -20.54 11.99 -4.35
CA LEU A 110 -20.22 13.36 -4.74
C LEU A 110 -20.04 13.51 -6.26
N LEU A 111 -19.50 12.49 -6.93
CA LEU A 111 -19.14 12.53 -8.35
C LEU A 111 -20.07 11.67 -9.24
N ARG A 112 -21.22 11.24 -8.71
CA ARG A 112 -22.12 10.28 -9.37
C ARG A 112 -22.54 10.73 -10.77
N GLU A 113 -22.85 12.01 -10.95
CA GLU A 113 -23.30 12.55 -12.24
C GLU A 113 -22.14 13.00 -13.15
N HIS A 114 -20.89 12.90 -12.70
CA HIS A 114 -19.74 13.49 -13.39
C HIS A 114 -18.66 12.42 -13.62
N ALA A 115 -18.92 11.52 -14.56
CA ALA A 115 -18.02 10.41 -14.91
C ALA A 115 -16.58 10.88 -15.23
N TRP A 116 -16.42 12.02 -15.92
CA TRP A 116 -15.11 12.59 -16.23
C TRP A 116 -14.35 13.04 -14.97
N ALA A 117 -15.04 13.62 -13.98
CA ALA A 117 -14.44 14.03 -12.72
C ALA A 117 -14.05 12.80 -11.87
N MET A 118 -14.83 11.72 -11.96
CA MET A 118 -14.53 10.45 -11.32
C MET A 118 -13.23 9.82 -11.87
N VAL A 119 -13.02 9.88 -13.19
CA VAL A 119 -11.78 9.39 -13.82
C VAL A 119 -10.57 10.20 -13.33
N ILE A 120 -10.66 11.54 -13.32
CA ILE A 120 -9.58 12.41 -12.81
C ILE A 120 -9.28 12.09 -11.34
N PHE A 121 -10.32 11.97 -10.53
CA PHE A 121 -10.18 11.61 -9.12
C PHE A 121 -9.43 10.28 -8.96
N VAL A 122 -9.81 9.25 -9.70
CA VAL A 122 -9.20 7.92 -9.60
C VAL A 122 -7.72 7.94 -10.01
N VAL A 123 -7.35 8.70 -11.04
CA VAL A 123 -5.95 8.85 -11.45
C VAL A 123 -5.12 9.52 -10.34
N VAL A 124 -5.63 10.62 -9.76
CA VAL A 124 -4.96 11.33 -8.66
C VAL A 124 -4.85 10.44 -7.42
N TRP A 125 -5.94 9.74 -7.08
CA TRP A 125 -5.97 8.81 -5.95
C TRP A 125 -5.01 7.63 -6.16
N ALA A 126 -4.93 7.06 -7.36
CA ALA A 126 -4.01 5.98 -7.69
C ALA A 126 -2.55 6.43 -7.49
N ALA A 127 -2.18 7.63 -7.93
CA ALA A 127 -0.86 8.18 -7.69
C ALA A 127 -0.56 8.34 -6.18
N ALA A 128 -1.52 8.85 -5.42
CA ALA A 128 -1.40 8.96 -3.96
C ALA A 128 -1.29 7.58 -3.27
N MET A 129 -1.99 6.56 -3.79
CA MET A 129 -1.94 5.21 -3.24
C MET A 129 -0.60 4.53 -3.52
N VAL A 130 -0.02 4.70 -4.71
CA VAL A 130 1.34 4.24 -5.02
C VAL A 130 2.35 4.89 -4.07
N TRP A 131 2.21 6.19 -3.82
CA TRP A 131 3.04 6.88 -2.82
C TRP A 131 2.86 6.29 -1.42
N ALA A 132 1.63 6.06 -0.97
CA ALA A 132 1.35 5.52 0.37
C ALA A 132 1.97 4.12 0.56
N LEU A 133 1.85 3.25 -0.45
CA LEU A 133 2.39 1.89 -0.43
C LEU A 133 3.92 1.87 -0.54
N GLN A 134 4.51 2.65 -1.46
CA GLN A 134 5.95 2.65 -1.68
C GLN A 134 6.70 3.30 -0.51
N SER A 135 6.11 4.35 0.07
CA SER A 135 6.70 5.06 1.21
C SER A 135 6.52 4.33 2.54
N ARG A 136 5.86 3.16 2.53
CA ARG A 136 5.49 2.36 3.71
C ARG A 136 4.72 3.18 4.75
N ALA A 137 3.89 4.13 4.30
CA ALA A 137 3.18 5.05 5.18
C ALA A 137 2.35 4.32 6.26
N LEU A 138 1.73 3.20 5.87
CA LEU A 138 0.89 2.39 6.75
C LEU A 138 1.67 1.36 7.60
N ASP A 139 2.95 1.12 7.29
CA ASP A 139 3.79 0.16 8.00
C ASP A 139 4.69 0.89 9.01
N LEU A 140 4.17 1.05 10.23
CA LEU A 140 4.87 1.71 11.34
C LEU A 140 6.09 0.90 11.81
N ALA A 141 6.03 -0.44 11.75
CA ALA A 141 7.07 -1.32 12.25
C ALA A 141 8.30 -1.30 11.33
N ALA A 142 8.10 -1.35 10.01
CA ALA A 142 9.22 -1.27 9.07
C ALA A 142 9.93 0.08 9.08
N ARG A 143 9.21 1.18 9.39
CA ARG A 143 9.79 2.53 9.42
C ARG A 143 10.65 2.80 10.67
N GLN A 144 10.29 2.23 11.82
CA GLN A 144 11.13 2.32 13.02
C GLN A 144 12.41 1.48 12.92
N GLY A 145 12.36 0.33 12.24
CA GLY A 145 13.54 -0.49 11.98
C GLY A 145 14.61 0.24 11.17
N ALA A 146 14.20 1.03 10.16
CA ALA A 146 15.10 1.85 9.34
C ALA A 146 15.71 3.05 10.09
N GLY A 147 15.02 3.57 11.11
CA GLY A 147 15.54 4.64 11.96
C GLY A 147 16.60 4.18 12.96
N ARG A 148 16.55 2.92 13.40
CA ARG A 148 17.55 2.32 14.31
C ARG A 148 18.85 1.89 13.63
N SER A 149 18.86 1.67 12.32
CA SER A 149 20.08 1.35 11.55
C SER A 149 20.89 2.60 11.14
N ALA A 150 20.37 3.79 11.40
CA ALA A 150 21.01 5.07 11.08
C ALA A 150 21.60 5.80 12.31
N GLN A 151 21.57 5.16 13.48
CA GLN A 151 22.24 5.57 14.72
C GLN A 151 23.33 4.56 15.05
#